data_AF-A0A9P3CHD3-F1
#
_entry.id   AF-A0A9P3CHD3-F1
#
_cell.length_a   1.000
_cell.length_b   1.000
_cell.length_c   1.000
_cell.angle_alpha   90.00
_cell.angle_beta   90.00
_cell.angle_gamma   90.00
#
_symmetry.space_group_name_H-M   'P 1'
#
loop_
_entity.id
_entity.type
_entity.pdbx_description
1 polymer ?
#
loop_
_entity_poly.entity_id
_entity_poly.type
_entity_poly.pdbx_seq_one_letter_code
_entity_poly.pdbx_strand_id
1 'polypeptide(L)'
;MATREKIEEVKERLSFFCDEATIRAILSTGGGDLNRTVSHLEERTAQHRSRVGDLSKSHWFLGDKPAKPATECLEPVKSNGPNCFISSEDTIVSVHVGATAEAPSSSLKIFKVHQGVLCKSSEFFKSKVKPEWSRGKAEVELPHISAAAFAVYVNWLYFNKVMPNGKKMWENGNAANSSDWLTLAEAVALGEELMDKAFQHSTMDMMVVAARAENTGQMLSGQVVQKIYDGTLDDSGARSLIVDIFKQHPGLLESCGDDELPSAFLRTLALESIRKSEGLKERLSKTKCWYHKHGNGEACYSTTPALPGVAALLR
;
A
#
# COMPACT_ATOMS: atom_id res chain seq x y z
N MET A 1 -31.30 -30.79 -14.39
CA MET A 1 -30.29 -30.15 -13.52
C MET A 1 -29.01 -29.94 -14.33
N ALA A 2 -28.40 -28.75 -14.26
CA ALA A 2 -27.13 -28.49 -14.95
C ALA A 2 -26.00 -29.30 -14.29
N THR A 3 -25.27 -30.09 -15.07
CA THR A 3 -24.10 -30.84 -14.60
C THR A 3 -22.93 -29.87 -14.39
N ARG A 4 -22.04 -30.19 -13.45
CA ARG A 4 -20.84 -29.37 -13.15
C ARG A 4 -19.98 -29.13 -14.39
N GLU A 5 -19.87 -30.15 -15.24
CA GLU A 5 -19.16 -30.10 -16.53
C GLU A 5 -19.72 -29.01 -17.46
N LYS A 6 -21.06 -28.92 -17.59
CA LYS A 6 -21.70 -27.87 -18.41
C LYS A 6 -21.48 -26.47 -17.87
N ILE A 7 -21.37 -26.31 -16.55
CA ILE A 7 -21.10 -25.00 -15.93
C ILE A 7 -19.67 -24.56 -16.26
N GLU A 8 -18.69 -25.46 -16.15
CA GLU A 8 -17.30 -25.15 -16.51
C GLU A 8 -17.15 -24.85 -18.00
N GLU A 9 -17.84 -25.57 -18.88
CA GLU A 9 -17.81 -25.29 -20.32
C GLU A 9 -18.40 -23.91 -20.66
N VAL A 10 -19.51 -23.51 -20.03
CA VAL A 10 -20.03 -22.13 -20.17
C VAL A 10 -19.02 -21.13 -19.67
N LYS A 11 -18.44 -21.36 -18.48
CA LYS A 11 -17.42 -20.46 -17.93
C LYS A 11 -16.31 -20.27 -18.94
N GLU A 12 -15.69 -21.32 -19.47
CA GLU A 12 -14.57 -21.21 -20.41
C GLU A 12 -14.89 -20.36 -21.65
N ARG A 13 -16.13 -20.39 -22.11
CA ARG A 13 -16.60 -19.71 -23.32
C ARG A 13 -16.98 -18.24 -23.14
N LEU A 14 -17.24 -17.80 -21.90
CA LEU A 14 -17.52 -16.39 -21.61
C LEU A 14 -16.24 -15.54 -21.72
N SER A 15 -16.40 -14.32 -22.21
CA SER A 15 -15.40 -13.24 -22.27
C SER A 15 -15.10 -12.61 -20.91
N PHE A 16 -15.88 -12.98 -19.89
CA PHE A 16 -15.77 -12.48 -18.52
C PHE A 16 -15.99 -13.60 -17.49
N PHE A 17 -15.61 -13.36 -16.24
CA PHE A 17 -15.88 -14.22 -15.10
C PHE A 17 -17.29 -13.96 -14.58
N CYS A 18 -18.09 -15.01 -14.46
CA CYS A 18 -19.47 -14.97 -14.00
C CYS A 18 -19.65 -15.96 -12.84
N ASP A 19 -20.49 -15.63 -11.86
CA ASP A 19 -20.74 -16.51 -10.74
C ASP A 19 -21.51 -17.79 -11.15
N GLU A 20 -21.23 -18.89 -10.46
CA GLU A 20 -21.82 -20.19 -10.80
C GLU A 20 -23.34 -20.26 -10.60
N ALA A 21 -23.89 -19.52 -9.63
CA ALA A 21 -25.31 -19.57 -9.34
C ALA A 21 -26.11 -18.96 -10.50
N THR A 22 -25.62 -17.85 -11.06
CA THR A 22 -26.20 -17.22 -12.25
C THR A 22 -26.11 -18.12 -13.48
N ILE A 23 -24.95 -18.71 -13.75
CA ILE A 23 -24.77 -19.65 -14.87
C ILE A 23 -25.75 -20.83 -14.73
N ARG A 24 -25.88 -21.39 -13.53
CA ARG A 24 -26.78 -22.52 -13.25
C ARG A 24 -28.25 -22.14 -13.45
N ALA A 25 -28.67 -20.95 -13.02
CA ALA A 25 -30.03 -20.45 -13.20
C ALA A 25 -30.39 -20.28 -14.69
N ILE A 26 -29.48 -19.71 -15.48
CA ILE A 26 -29.70 -19.48 -16.92
C ILE A 26 -29.66 -20.80 -17.69
N LEU A 27 -28.74 -21.72 -17.37
CA LEU A 27 -28.74 -23.06 -17.98
C LEU A 27 -30.04 -23.83 -17.71
N SER A 28 -30.61 -23.67 -16.51
CA SER A 28 -31.86 -24.35 -16.15
C SER A 28 -33.07 -23.78 -16.88
N THR A 29 -33.10 -22.48 -17.14
CA THR A 29 -34.17 -21.82 -17.91
C THR A 29 -34.02 -22.00 -19.42
N GLY A 30 -32.79 -22.16 -19.92
CA GLY A 30 -32.48 -22.40 -21.33
C GLY A 30 -32.52 -23.87 -21.78
N GLY A 31 -33.05 -24.79 -20.96
CA GLY A 31 -33.12 -26.22 -21.29
C GLY A 31 -31.76 -26.94 -21.34
N GLY A 32 -30.71 -26.34 -20.77
CA GLY A 32 -29.36 -26.88 -20.77
C GLY A 32 -28.56 -26.63 -22.06
N ASP A 33 -29.02 -25.73 -22.92
CA ASP A 33 -28.31 -25.26 -24.12
C ASP A 33 -27.18 -24.29 -23.76
N LEU A 34 -25.95 -24.69 -24.06
CA LEU A 34 -24.74 -23.94 -23.74
C LEU A 34 -24.58 -22.68 -24.62
N ASN A 35 -24.88 -22.78 -25.92
CA ASN A 35 -24.71 -21.67 -26.86
C ASN A 35 -25.68 -20.53 -26.53
N ARG A 36 -26.93 -20.90 -26.23
CA ARG A 36 -27.96 -19.94 -25.83
C ARG A 36 -27.61 -19.27 -24.52
N THR A 37 -27.06 -20.02 -23.56
CA THR A 37 -26.67 -19.49 -22.25
C THR A 37 -25.49 -18.52 -22.36
N VAL A 38 -24.44 -18.87 -23.09
CA VAL A 38 -23.28 -17.99 -23.33
C VAL A 38 -23.73 -16.70 -24.03
N SER A 39 -24.50 -16.81 -25.12
CA SER A 39 -24.96 -15.64 -25.88
C SER A 39 -25.80 -14.69 -25.01
N HIS A 40 -26.71 -15.24 -24.20
CA HIS A 40 -27.56 -14.45 -23.31
C HIS A 40 -26.74 -13.71 -22.24
N LEU A 41 -25.71 -14.35 -21.69
CA LEU A 41 -24.83 -13.75 -20.68
C LEU A 41 -23.92 -12.65 -21.27
N GLU A 42 -23.36 -12.86 -22.46
CA GLU A 42 -22.58 -11.84 -23.19
C GLU A 42 -23.45 -10.62 -23.54
N GLU A 43 -24.64 -10.85 -24.10
CA GLU A 43 -25.57 -9.79 -24.48
C GLU A 43 -26.01 -8.97 -23.26
N ARG A 44 -26.37 -9.64 -22.16
CA ARG A 44 -26.78 -9.00 -20.91
C ARG A 44 -25.65 -8.16 -20.32
N THR A 45 -24.40 -8.60 -20.47
CA THR A 45 -23.21 -7.84 -20.05
C THR A 45 -22.99 -6.61 -20.92
N ALA A 46 -23.10 -6.75 -22.24
CA ALA A 46 -23.01 -5.62 -23.17
C ALA A 46 -24.10 -4.57 -22.92
N GLN A 47 -25.34 -5.00 -22.69
CA GLN A 47 -26.46 -4.12 -22.34
C GLN A 47 -26.27 -3.42 -20.98
N HIS A 48 -25.67 -4.10 -20.00
CA HIS A 48 -25.38 -3.47 -18.71
C HIS A 48 -24.26 -2.42 -18.84
N ARG A 49 -23.20 -2.72 -19.61
CA ARG A 49 -22.13 -1.76 -19.93
C ARG A 49 -22.65 -0.48 -20.58
N SER A 50 -23.53 -0.61 -21.58
CA SER A 50 -24.06 0.56 -22.28
C SER A 50 -24.93 1.46 -21.40
N ARG A 51 -25.56 0.89 -20.35
CA ARG A 51 -26.45 1.64 -19.44
C ARG A 51 -25.74 2.25 -18.24
N VAL A 52 -24.78 1.56 -17.65
CA VAL A 52 -24.21 1.92 -16.33
C VAL A 52 -22.74 2.32 -16.42
N GLY A 53 -22.02 1.91 -17.48
CA GLY A 53 -20.59 2.19 -17.65
C GLY A 53 -19.66 1.42 -16.70
N ASP A 54 -20.21 0.81 -15.65
CA ASP A 54 -19.47 0.09 -14.60
C ASP A 54 -20.19 -1.23 -14.27
N LEU A 55 -19.51 -2.35 -14.52
CA LEU A 55 -20.02 -3.71 -14.27
C LEU A 55 -19.75 -4.19 -12.84
N SER A 56 -18.88 -3.52 -12.08
CA SER A 56 -18.44 -3.98 -10.75
C SER A 56 -19.55 -3.99 -9.70
N LYS A 57 -20.68 -3.34 -9.99
CA LYS A 57 -21.88 -3.31 -9.13
C LYS A 57 -22.84 -4.46 -9.41
N SER A 58 -22.59 -5.25 -10.46
CA SER A 58 -23.42 -6.39 -10.81
C SER A 58 -23.01 -7.61 -9.99
N HIS A 59 -23.90 -8.11 -9.13
CA HIS A 59 -23.62 -9.24 -8.23
C HIS A 59 -23.18 -10.53 -8.93
N TRP A 60 -23.44 -10.65 -10.24
CA TRP A 60 -23.11 -11.84 -11.03
C TRP A 60 -21.85 -11.71 -11.89
N PHE A 61 -21.26 -10.51 -11.97
CA PHE A 61 -20.05 -10.24 -12.74
C PHE A 61 -18.83 -10.20 -11.81
N LEU A 62 -17.84 -11.03 -12.09
CA LEU A 62 -16.65 -11.21 -11.25
C LEU A 62 -15.37 -10.61 -11.88
N GLY A 63 -15.46 -10.05 -13.09
CA GLY A 63 -14.34 -9.39 -13.78
C GLY A 63 -14.21 -9.81 -15.24
N ASP A 64 -13.48 -9.02 -16.03
CA ASP A 64 -13.19 -9.38 -17.42
C ASP A 64 -12.13 -10.46 -17.50
N LYS A 65 -12.27 -11.36 -18.49
CA LYS A 65 -11.18 -12.28 -18.79
C LYS A 65 -10.16 -11.58 -19.66
N PRO A 66 -8.86 -11.85 -19.43
CA PRO A 66 -7.84 -11.41 -20.37
C PRO A 66 -8.14 -12.01 -21.74
N ALA A 67 -8.06 -11.17 -22.79
CA ALA A 67 -8.19 -11.65 -24.17
C ALA A 67 -7.20 -12.79 -24.40
N LYS A 68 -7.67 -13.93 -24.96
CA LYS A 68 -6.76 -15.04 -25.28
C LYS A 68 -5.66 -14.50 -26.20
N PRO A 69 -4.37 -14.74 -25.90
CA PRO A 69 -3.29 -14.23 -26.73
C PRO A 69 -3.39 -14.89 -28.11
N ALA A 70 -3.42 -14.07 -29.17
CA ALA A 70 -3.22 -14.55 -30.52
C ALA A 70 -1.81 -15.15 -30.60
N THR A 71 -1.73 -16.42 -30.97
CA THR A 71 -0.49 -17.14 -31.22
C THR A 71 0.19 -16.50 -32.44
N GLU A 72 1.22 -15.68 -32.24
CA GLU A 72 2.44 -15.59 -33.06
C GLU A 72 3.30 -14.39 -32.65
N CYS A 73 4.61 -14.66 -32.62
CA CYS A 73 5.72 -13.71 -32.62
C CYS A 73 5.88 -12.80 -31.39
N LEU A 74 6.78 -13.27 -30.50
CA LEU A 74 7.78 -12.49 -29.77
C LEU A 74 7.67 -10.95 -29.92
N GLU A 75 7.16 -10.30 -28.88
CA GLU A 75 7.95 -9.37 -28.07
C GLU A 75 7.39 -9.35 -26.64
N PRO A 76 8.24 -9.36 -25.59
CA PRO A 76 7.76 -9.33 -24.22
C PRO A 76 7.13 -7.97 -23.92
N VAL A 77 5.82 -7.98 -23.64
CA VAL A 77 5.13 -6.88 -22.97
C VAL A 77 5.88 -6.61 -21.67
N LYS A 78 6.52 -5.44 -21.59
CA LYS A 78 7.18 -4.93 -20.38
C LYS A 78 6.12 -4.74 -19.31
N SER A 79 5.93 -5.75 -18.46
CA SER A 79 5.27 -5.57 -17.20
C SER A 79 6.18 -4.70 -16.33
N ASN A 80 5.71 -3.51 -15.95
CA ASN A 80 6.38 -2.63 -14.99
C ASN A 80 6.35 -3.17 -13.55
N GLY A 81 6.32 -4.50 -13.37
CA GLY A 81 6.54 -5.15 -12.10
C GLY A 81 8.01 -5.55 -12.02
N PRO A 82 8.80 -5.03 -11.09
CA PRO A 82 10.21 -5.38 -11.04
C PRO A 82 10.33 -6.74 -10.35
N ASN A 83 10.33 -7.82 -11.13
CA ASN A 83 10.94 -9.06 -10.69
C ASN A 83 12.41 -8.76 -10.41
N CYS A 84 12.75 -8.52 -9.13
CA CYS A 84 14.13 -8.62 -8.70
C CYS A 84 14.53 -10.08 -8.94
N PHE A 85 15.28 -10.32 -10.02
CA PHE A 85 16.03 -11.55 -10.16
C PHE A 85 17.05 -11.54 -9.01
N ILE A 86 16.69 -12.23 -7.92
CA ILE A 86 17.59 -12.50 -6.81
C ILE A 86 18.45 -13.67 -7.26
N SER A 87 19.74 -13.42 -7.46
CA SER A 87 20.71 -14.49 -7.72
C SER A 87 21.16 -15.09 -6.39
N SER A 88 21.41 -16.40 -6.35
CA SER A 88 22.09 -17.01 -5.21
C SER A 88 23.52 -16.47 -5.00
N GLU A 89 24.07 -15.80 -6.02
CA GLU A 89 25.38 -15.16 -6.00
C GLU A 89 25.33 -13.69 -5.55
N ASP A 90 24.13 -13.14 -5.31
CA ASP A 90 23.98 -11.74 -4.89
C ASP A 90 24.62 -11.52 -3.53
N THR A 91 25.43 -10.46 -3.42
CA THR A 91 26.04 -10.05 -2.16
C THR A 91 24.97 -9.75 -1.12
N ILE A 92 25.07 -10.39 0.05
CA ILE A 92 24.19 -10.15 1.19
C ILE A 92 24.84 -9.11 2.10
N VAL A 93 24.11 -8.02 2.36
CA VAL A 93 24.49 -6.97 3.31
C VAL A 93 23.85 -7.26 4.66
N SER A 94 24.64 -7.19 5.73
CA SER A 94 24.17 -7.23 7.11
C SER A 94 23.90 -5.80 7.59
N VAL A 95 22.63 -5.50 7.87
CA VAL A 95 22.21 -4.18 8.37
C VAL A 95 21.90 -4.29 9.86
N HIS A 96 22.65 -3.55 10.66
CA HIS A 96 22.57 -3.52 12.12
C HIS A 96 21.69 -2.36 12.55
N VAL A 97 20.59 -2.61 13.26
CA VAL A 97 19.63 -1.59 13.70
C VAL A 97 19.38 -1.65 15.21
N GLY A 98 18.98 -0.52 15.80
CA GLY A 98 18.52 -0.45 17.20
C GLY A 98 19.62 -0.38 18.26
N ALA A 99 20.84 0.01 17.90
CA ALA A 99 21.94 0.25 18.85
C ALA A 99 21.97 1.70 19.33
N THR A 100 21.13 2.11 20.28
CA THR A 100 21.35 3.39 20.97
C THR A 100 22.41 3.24 22.06
N ALA A 101 23.25 4.27 22.23
CA ALA A 101 24.37 4.30 23.19
C ALA A 101 23.99 4.04 24.67
N GLU A 102 22.70 4.06 25.01
CA GLU A 102 22.16 3.92 26.37
C GLU A 102 21.37 2.61 26.61
N ALA A 103 21.21 1.75 25.59
CA ALA A 103 20.46 0.50 25.73
C ALA A 103 21.40 -0.72 25.86
N PRO A 104 21.09 -1.71 26.71
CA PRO A 104 21.85 -2.96 26.76
C PRO A 104 21.84 -3.65 25.39
N SER A 105 22.90 -4.41 25.12
CA SER A 105 23.20 -5.13 23.88
C SER A 105 22.13 -6.13 23.38
N SER A 106 20.97 -6.20 24.03
CA SER A 106 19.82 -7.04 23.71
C SER A 106 18.85 -6.43 22.68
N SER A 107 19.05 -5.18 22.26
CA SER A 107 18.18 -4.46 21.31
C SER A 107 18.70 -4.41 19.86
N LEU A 108 19.98 -4.72 19.65
CA LEU A 108 20.58 -4.76 18.32
C LEU A 108 20.00 -5.91 17.50
N LYS A 109 19.39 -5.60 16.34
CA LYS A 109 18.94 -6.61 15.37
C LYS A 109 19.74 -6.51 14.09
N ILE A 110 20.03 -7.67 13.49
CA ILE A 110 20.77 -7.79 12.23
C ILE A 110 19.82 -8.30 11.15
N PHE A 111 19.65 -7.52 10.09
CA PHE A 111 18.89 -7.88 8.90
C PHE A 111 19.84 -8.26 7.77
N LYS A 112 19.62 -9.42 7.16
CA LYS A 112 20.38 -9.88 5.99
C LYS A 112 19.58 -9.62 4.73
N VAL A 113 20.04 -8.70 3.89
CA VAL A 113 19.31 -8.26 2.69
C VAL A 113 20.23 -8.28 1.49
N HIS A 114 19.72 -8.71 0.32
CA HIS A 114 20.49 -8.68 -0.91
C HIS A 114 20.83 -7.23 -1.29
N GLN A 115 22.10 -6.97 -1.64
CA GLN A 115 22.59 -5.65 -2.00
C GLN A 115 21.80 -5.06 -3.16
N GLY A 116 21.53 -5.85 -4.21
CA GLY A 116 20.74 -5.41 -5.36
C GLY A 116 19.31 -5.00 -4.98
N VAL A 117 18.74 -5.63 -3.94
CA VAL A 117 17.44 -5.27 -3.39
C VAL A 117 17.52 -3.95 -2.60
N LEU A 118 18.49 -3.81 -1.69
CA LEU A 118 18.68 -2.57 -0.91
C LEU A 118 18.95 -1.33 -1.79
N CYS A 119 19.78 -1.50 -2.82
CA CYS A 119 20.25 -0.39 -3.65
C CYS A 119 19.31 -0.08 -4.81
N LYS A 120 18.19 -0.79 -4.95
CA LYS A 120 17.28 -0.62 -6.08
C LYS A 120 16.64 0.77 -6.10
N SER A 121 16.08 1.18 -4.97
CA SER A 121 15.29 2.41 -4.83
C SER A 121 15.91 3.44 -3.90
N SER A 122 16.69 3.03 -2.90
CA SER A 122 17.28 3.96 -1.93
C SER A 122 18.60 4.57 -2.41
N GLU A 123 18.62 5.89 -2.57
CA GLU A 123 19.84 6.65 -2.85
C GLU A 123 20.85 6.59 -1.69
N PHE A 124 20.37 6.52 -0.45
CA PHE A 124 21.22 6.30 0.71
C PHE A 124 22.02 5.00 0.55
N PHE A 125 21.38 3.86 0.29
CA PHE A 125 22.09 2.59 0.17
C PHE A 125 23.00 2.56 -1.06
N LYS A 126 22.58 3.14 -2.20
CA LYS A 126 23.45 3.30 -3.38
C LYS A 126 24.74 4.05 -3.04
N SER A 127 24.64 5.14 -2.27
CA SER A 127 25.80 5.94 -1.84
C SER A 127 26.69 5.22 -0.81
N LYS A 128 26.12 4.28 -0.05
CA LYS A 128 26.84 3.49 0.97
C LYS A 128 27.52 2.25 0.40
N VAL A 129 27.23 1.85 -0.83
CA VAL A 129 27.94 0.75 -1.49
C VAL A 129 29.42 1.08 -1.56
N LYS A 130 30.24 0.23 -0.95
CA LYS A 130 31.70 0.37 -0.99
C LYS A 130 32.32 -0.71 -1.88
N PRO A 131 33.44 -0.43 -2.58
CA PRO A 131 34.15 -1.45 -3.36
C PRO A 131 34.50 -2.71 -2.54
N GLU A 132 34.74 -2.56 -1.24
CA GLU A 132 35.12 -3.66 -0.33
C GLU A 132 33.97 -4.63 -0.05
N TRP A 133 32.71 -4.26 -0.30
CA TRP A 133 31.55 -5.16 -0.12
C TRP A 133 31.62 -6.36 -1.07
N SER A 134 32.21 -6.17 -2.26
CA SER A 134 32.44 -7.25 -3.23
C SER A 134 33.57 -8.21 -2.82
N ARG A 135 34.32 -7.91 -1.77
CA ARG A 135 35.54 -8.62 -1.35
C ARG A 135 35.48 -9.17 0.09
N GLY A 136 34.36 -9.04 0.80
CA GLY A 136 34.29 -9.41 2.22
C GLY A 136 32.93 -9.16 2.87
N LYS A 137 32.93 -8.77 4.16
CA LYS A 137 31.72 -8.48 4.94
C LYS A 137 31.10 -7.15 4.52
N ALA A 138 29.93 -7.19 3.88
CA ALA A 138 29.13 -6.01 3.61
C ALA A 138 28.25 -5.69 4.83
N GLU A 139 28.60 -4.66 5.59
CA GLU A 139 27.92 -4.27 6.83
C GLU A 139 27.51 -2.78 6.79
N VAL A 140 26.32 -2.49 7.31
CA VAL A 140 25.78 -1.12 7.48
C VAL A 140 25.20 -0.99 8.88
N GLU A 141 25.51 0.10 9.57
CA GLU A 141 24.99 0.41 10.90
C GLU A 141 23.97 1.55 10.82
N LEU A 142 22.80 1.33 11.41
CA LEU A 142 21.69 2.27 11.56
C LEU A 142 21.20 2.25 13.02
N PRO A 143 22.04 2.71 13.97
CA PRO A 143 21.84 2.55 15.41
C PRO A 143 20.53 3.15 15.94
N HIS A 144 20.11 4.28 15.40
CA HIS A 144 18.93 5.04 15.81
C HIS A 144 17.63 4.57 15.14
N ILE A 145 17.72 3.64 14.20
CA ILE A 145 16.54 3.11 13.49
C ILE A 145 15.89 1.99 14.30
N SER A 146 14.58 2.09 14.46
CA SER A 146 13.74 1.05 15.04
C SER A 146 13.77 -0.23 14.19
N ALA A 147 13.96 -1.37 14.86
CA ALA A 147 13.93 -2.65 14.18
C ALA A 147 12.56 -2.98 13.56
N ALA A 148 11.48 -2.45 14.13
CA ALA A 148 10.13 -2.64 13.58
C ALA A 148 9.97 -1.88 12.26
N ALA A 149 10.40 -0.61 12.21
CA ALA A 149 10.38 0.20 11.00
C ALA A 149 11.27 -0.40 9.90
N PHE A 150 12.47 -0.87 10.25
CA PHE A 150 13.35 -1.51 9.28
C PHE A 150 12.79 -2.85 8.77
N ALA A 151 12.09 -3.62 9.61
CA ALA A 151 11.40 -4.83 9.15
C ALA A 151 10.29 -4.51 8.13
N VAL A 152 9.56 -3.39 8.31
CA VAL A 152 8.60 -2.90 7.32
C VAL A 152 9.29 -2.55 6.00
N TYR A 153 10.43 -1.87 6.05
CA TYR A 153 11.21 -1.54 4.86
C TYR A 153 11.69 -2.79 4.11
N VAL A 154 12.24 -3.78 4.81
CA VAL A 154 12.66 -5.06 4.21
C VAL A 154 11.48 -5.79 3.57
N ASN A 155 10.33 -5.87 4.25
CA ASN A 155 9.13 -6.46 3.68
C ASN A 155 8.68 -5.74 2.41
N TRP A 156 8.73 -4.41 2.41
CA TRP A 156 8.38 -3.61 1.24
C TRP A 156 9.37 -3.85 0.09
N LEU A 157 10.67 -3.91 0.35
CA LEU A 157 11.68 -4.15 -0.68
C LEU A 157 11.47 -5.47 -1.44
N TYR A 158 11.09 -6.54 -0.74
CA TYR A 158 10.87 -7.85 -1.35
C TYR A 158 9.47 -8.01 -1.96
N PHE A 159 8.44 -7.46 -1.32
CA PHE A 159 7.04 -7.79 -1.65
C PHE A 159 6.24 -6.60 -2.18
N ASN A 160 6.82 -5.41 -2.19
CA ASN A 160 6.17 -4.14 -2.53
C ASN A 160 4.91 -3.89 -1.67
N LYS A 161 4.96 -4.31 -0.39
CA LYS A 161 3.84 -4.28 0.56
C LYS A 161 4.30 -3.76 1.93
N VAL A 162 3.60 -2.75 2.43
CA VAL A 162 3.83 -2.19 3.77
C VAL A 162 3.02 -2.98 4.78
N MET A 163 3.71 -3.69 5.69
CA MET A 163 3.09 -4.57 6.69
C MET A 163 3.59 -4.20 8.08
N PRO A 164 3.02 -3.18 8.75
CA PRO A 164 3.43 -2.84 10.11
C PRO A 164 3.19 -4.04 11.03
N ASN A 165 4.21 -4.40 11.82
CA ASN A 165 4.19 -5.58 12.67
C ASN A 165 3.79 -6.89 11.95
N GLY A 166 4.07 -6.99 10.63
CA GLY A 166 3.70 -8.15 9.80
C GLY A 166 2.21 -8.22 9.46
N LYS A 167 1.42 -7.20 9.81
CA LYS A 167 -0.03 -7.16 9.60
C LYS A 167 -0.38 -6.72 8.18
N LYS A 168 -1.28 -7.46 7.54
CA LYS A 168 -1.82 -7.15 6.21
C LYS A 168 -3.10 -6.34 6.34
N MET A 169 -2.97 -5.02 6.45
CA MET A 169 -4.10 -4.14 6.73
C MET A 169 -5.10 -3.96 5.58
N TRP A 170 -4.77 -4.48 4.39
CA TRP A 170 -5.71 -4.55 3.25
C TRP A 170 -6.62 -5.80 3.28
N GLU A 171 -6.42 -6.73 4.21
CA GLU A 171 -7.30 -7.89 4.39
C GLU A 171 -8.43 -7.56 5.39
N ASN A 172 -9.66 -8.02 5.11
CA ASN A 172 -10.83 -7.75 5.95
C ASN A 172 -10.59 -8.16 7.42
N GLY A 173 -10.98 -7.29 8.36
CA GLY A 173 -10.85 -7.54 9.80
C GLY A 173 -9.54 -7.08 10.43
N ASN A 174 -8.56 -6.62 9.63
CA ASN A 174 -7.29 -6.10 10.13
C ASN A 174 -7.30 -4.57 10.27
N ALA A 175 -7.64 -4.06 11.45
CA ALA A 175 -7.54 -2.62 11.77
C ALA A 175 -6.22 -2.28 12.48
N ALA A 176 -5.61 -1.13 12.17
CA ALA A 176 -4.38 -0.69 12.83
C ALA A 176 -4.60 -0.47 14.34
N ASN A 177 -3.65 -0.92 15.17
CA ASN A 177 -3.57 -0.56 16.59
C ASN A 177 -2.50 0.52 16.83
N SER A 178 -2.33 0.98 18.07
CA SER A 178 -1.34 2.03 18.41
C SER A 178 0.11 1.66 18.06
N SER A 179 0.50 0.38 18.20
CA SER A 179 1.84 -0.08 17.81
C SER A 179 2.04 -0.09 16.30
N ASP A 180 0.99 -0.42 15.53
CA ASP A 180 1.00 -0.34 14.08
C ASP A 180 1.20 1.11 13.62
N TRP A 181 0.49 2.06 14.24
CA TRP A 181 0.64 3.49 13.97
C TRP A 181 2.04 4.04 14.29
N LEU A 182 2.60 3.65 15.43
CA LEU A 182 3.97 4.03 15.79
C LEU A 182 4.98 3.47 14.78
N THR A 183 4.81 2.20 14.38
CA THR A 183 5.66 1.55 13.38
C THR A 183 5.56 2.25 12.01
N LEU A 184 4.36 2.70 11.62
CA LEU A 184 4.17 3.46 10.37
C LEU A 184 4.82 4.85 10.44
N ALA A 185 4.69 5.55 11.58
CA ALA A 185 5.35 6.84 11.78
C ALA A 185 6.87 6.73 11.66
N GLU A 186 7.46 5.73 12.31
CA GLU A 186 8.90 5.44 12.21
C GLU A 186 9.30 5.00 10.80
N ALA A 187 8.44 4.26 10.08
CA ALA A 187 8.69 3.86 8.70
C ALA A 187 8.66 5.05 7.72
N VAL A 188 7.77 6.04 7.91
CA VAL A 188 7.79 7.26 7.10
C VAL A 188 9.07 8.06 7.34
N ALA A 189 9.48 8.21 8.60
CA ALA A 189 10.74 8.87 8.96
C ALA A 189 11.95 8.13 8.36
N LEU A 190 11.95 6.80 8.43
CA LEU A 190 12.96 5.96 7.80
C LEU A 190 13.02 6.17 6.28
N GLY A 191 11.87 6.28 5.60
CA GLY A 191 11.83 6.56 4.16
C GLY A 191 12.47 7.91 3.79
N GLU A 192 12.28 8.94 4.61
CA GLU A 192 12.93 10.24 4.45
C GLU A 192 14.46 10.10 4.62
N GLU A 193 14.91 9.43 5.69
CA GLU A 193 16.33 9.24 5.98
C GLU A 193 17.05 8.41 4.91
N LEU A 194 16.40 7.35 4.42
CA LEU A 194 16.93 6.48 3.37
C LEU A 194 16.82 7.11 1.97
N MET A 195 16.19 8.28 1.87
CA MET A 195 15.90 8.96 0.61
C MET A 195 15.15 8.06 -0.38
N ASP A 196 14.27 7.18 0.13
CA ASP A 196 13.49 6.23 -0.68
C ASP A 196 12.05 6.73 -0.79
N LYS A 197 11.81 7.58 -1.79
CA LYS A 197 10.49 8.17 -2.05
C LYS A 197 9.41 7.11 -2.32
N ALA A 198 9.77 6.02 -2.98
CA ALA A 198 8.80 4.97 -3.30
C ALA A 198 8.33 4.27 -2.03
N PHE A 199 9.26 3.92 -1.14
CA PHE A 199 8.91 3.37 0.17
C PHE A 199 8.10 4.35 1.02
N GLN A 200 8.50 5.61 1.03
CA GLN A 200 7.80 6.65 1.79
C GLN A 200 6.35 6.82 1.31
N HIS A 201 6.13 6.87 -0.01
CA HIS A 201 4.79 6.96 -0.61
C HIS A 201 3.95 5.73 -0.28
N SER A 202 4.51 4.52 -0.43
CA SER A 202 3.81 3.28 -0.04
C SER A 202 3.42 3.26 1.45
N THR A 203 4.25 3.83 2.31
CA THR A 203 3.97 3.90 3.76
C THR A 203 2.88 4.93 4.06
N MET A 204 2.93 6.09 3.43
CA MET A 204 1.88 7.12 3.57
C MET A 204 0.53 6.62 3.08
N ASP A 205 0.49 5.93 1.95
CA ASP A 205 -0.72 5.29 1.48
C ASP A 205 -1.28 4.29 2.51
N MET A 206 -0.42 3.52 3.16
CA MET A 206 -0.82 2.56 4.19
C MET A 206 -1.37 3.27 5.44
N MET A 207 -0.83 4.44 5.79
CA MET A 207 -1.40 5.30 6.83
C MET A 207 -2.78 5.84 6.43
N VAL A 208 -3.01 6.17 5.15
CA VAL A 208 -4.33 6.56 4.66
C VAL A 208 -5.33 5.40 4.78
N VAL A 209 -4.92 4.17 4.44
CA VAL A 209 -5.75 2.97 4.65
C VAL A 209 -6.10 2.81 6.13
N ALA A 210 -5.11 2.94 7.01
CA ALA A 210 -5.33 2.88 8.45
C ALA A 210 -6.28 3.99 8.94
N ALA A 211 -6.14 5.22 8.44
CA ALA A 211 -6.95 6.37 8.83
C ALA A 211 -8.43 6.27 8.43
N ARG A 212 -8.76 5.45 7.42
CA ARG A 212 -10.15 5.22 7.00
C ARG A 212 -10.84 4.14 7.83
N ALA A 213 -10.11 3.41 8.68
CA ALA A 213 -10.72 2.44 9.57
C ALA A 213 -11.52 3.16 10.69
N GLU A 214 -12.66 2.58 11.07
CA GLU A 214 -13.60 3.17 12.04
C GLU A 214 -12.96 3.42 13.43
N ASN A 215 -11.88 2.71 13.76
CA ASN A 215 -11.19 2.78 15.05
C ASN A 215 -10.05 3.82 15.11
N THR A 216 -9.81 4.60 14.04
CA THR A 216 -8.67 5.54 13.95
C THR A 216 -8.62 6.51 15.13
N GLY A 217 -9.78 7.03 15.55
CA GLY A 217 -9.89 8.04 16.61
C GLY A 217 -9.52 7.58 18.03
N GLN A 218 -9.15 6.30 18.23
CA GLN A 218 -8.72 5.78 19.53
C GLN A 218 -7.23 5.38 19.56
N MET A 219 -6.59 5.26 18.40
CA MET A 219 -5.32 4.54 18.28
C MET A 219 -4.11 5.45 18.07
N LEU A 220 -4.32 6.70 17.64
CA LEU A 220 -3.26 7.66 17.33
C LEU A 220 -2.91 8.48 18.58
N SER A 221 -1.70 8.34 19.10
CA SER A 221 -1.22 9.03 20.30
C SER A 221 -0.30 10.22 19.97
N GLY A 222 -0.05 11.10 20.94
CA GLY A 222 0.91 12.20 20.77
C GLY A 222 2.32 11.71 20.40
N GLN A 223 2.72 10.52 20.85
CA GLN A 223 3.98 9.89 20.45
C GLN A 223 4.08 9.64 18.94
N VAL A 224 2.98 9.24 18.28
CA VAL A 224 2.94 9.05 16.82
C VAL A 224 3.15 10.40 16.11
N VAL A 225 2.50 11.46 16.61
CA VAL A 225 2.65 12.82 16.07
C VAL A 225 4.08 13.30 16.24
N GLN A 226 4.65 13.14 17.43
CA GLN A 226 6.02 13.51 17.74
C GLN A 226 7.01 12.82 16.80
N LYS A 227 6.89 11.49 16.60
CA LYS A 227 7.75 10.74 15.68
C LYS A 227 7.69 11.24 14.24
N ILE A 228 6.50 11.60 13.75
CA ILE A 228 6.35 12.13 12.39
C ILE A 228 7.02 13.51 12.28
N TYR A 229 6.82 14.39 13.26
CA TYR A 229 7.40 15.74 13.21
C TYR A 229 8.91 15.74 13.39
N ASP A 230 9.46 14.88 14.24
CA ASP A 230 10.91 14.76 14.43
C ASP A 230 11.61 14.13 13.23
N GLY A 231 10.93 13.19 12.55
CA GLY A 231 11.51 12.37 11.49
C GLY A 231 11.25 12.83 10.06
N THR A 232 10.54 13.94 9.85
CA THR A 232 10.19 14.42 8.51
C THR A 232 10.44 15.92 8.33
N LEU A 233 10.56 16.38 7.09
CA LEU A 233 10.69 17.81 6.76
C LEU A 233 9.37 18.58 6.96
N ASP A 234 9.46 19.90 7.08
CA ASP A 234 8.30 20.79 7.30
C ASP A 234 7.25 20.73 6.20
N ASP A 235 7.65 20.45 4.96
CA ASP A 235 6.77 20.31 3.81
C ASP A 235 6.33 18.85 3.54
N SER A 236 6.58 17.94 4.49
CA SER A 236 6.19 16.54 4.36
C SER A 236 4.67 16.37 4.33
N GLY A 237 4.18 15.61 3.34
CA GLY A 237 2.77 15.26 3.26
C GLY A 237 2.29 14.38 4.41
N ALA A 238 3.19 13.68 5.11
CA ALA A 238 2.86 12.94 6.32
C ALA A 238 2.39 13.86 7.46
N ARG A 239 3.01 15.03 7.62
CA ARG A 239 2.56 16.05 8.58
C ARG A 239 1.17 16.58 8.22
N SER A 240 0.92 16.79 6.93
CA SER A 240 -0.41 17.20 6.42
C SER A 240 -1.48 16.14 6.67
N LEU A 241 -1.15 14.86 6.43
CA LEU A 241 -2.06 13.73 6.67
C LEU A 241 -2.46 13.66 8.15
N ILE A 242 -1.52 13.79 9.08
CA ILE A 242 -1.83 13.77 10.51
C ILE A 242 -2.75 14.92 10.90
N VAL A 243 -2.50 16.13 10.41
CA VAL A 243 -3.41 17.27 10.64
C VAL A 243 -4.82 16.97 10.15
N ASP A 244 -4.98 16.37 8.97
CA ASP A 244 -6.29 16.03 8.44
C ASP A 244 -6.99 14.90 9.21
N ILE A 245 -6.24 13.94 9.77
CA ILE A 245 -6.76 12.92 10.68
C ILE A 245 -7.32 13.57 11.95
N PHE A 246 -6.58 14.51 12.57
CA PHE A 246 -7.06 15.21 13.76
C PHE A 246 -8.26 16.12 13.47
N LYS A 247 -8.34 16.75 12.30
CA LYS A 247 -9.53 17.49 11.87
C LYS A 247 -10.76 16.60 11.75
N GLN A 248 -10.59 15.37 11.27
CA GLN A 248 -11.67 14.40 11.13
C GLN A 248 -12.10 13.81 12.49
N HIS A 249 -11.16 13.69 13.42
CA HIS A 249 -11.37 13.07 14.74
C HIS A 249 -10.95 14.04 15.86
N PRO A 250 -11.73 15.10 16.14
CA PRO A 250 -11.36 16.13 17.10
C PRO A 250 -11.12 15.60 18.53
N GLY A 251 -11.79 14.49 18.91
CA GLY A 251 -11.58 13.82 20.20
C GLY A 251 -10.15 13.27 20.39
N LEU A 252 -9.36 13.11 19.33
CA LEU A 252 -7.94 12.77 19.45
C LEU A 252 -7.16 13.85 20.21
N LEU A 253 -7.49 15.12 19.99
CA LEU A 253 -6.81 16.22 20.67
C LEU A 253 -7.07 16.20 22.17
N GLU A 254 -8.29 15.84 22.59
CA GLU A 254 -8.67 15.69 24.00
C GLU A 254 -7.97 14.49 24.66
N SER A 255 -7.62 13.46 23.87
CA SER A 255 -6.93 12.27 24.36
C SER A 255 -5.41 12.42 24.46
N CYS A 256 -4.83 13.41 23.77
CA CYS A 256 -3.41 13.71 23.86
C CYS A 256 -3.17 14.60 25.09
N GLY A 257 -2.23 14.24 25.94
CA GLY A 257 -1.86 15.09 27.08
C GLY A 257 -1.28 16.44 26.64
N ASP A 258 -1.29 17.43 27.54
CA ASP A 258 -0.90 18.83 27.24
C ASP A 258 0.54 18.99 26.71
N ASP A 259 1.45 18.10 27.11
CA ASP A 259 2.87 18.13 26.72
C ASP A 259 3.23 17.13 25.61
N GLU A 260 2.25 16.43 25.02
CA GLU A 260 2.53 15.32 24.10
C GLU A 260 2.65 15.73 22.62
N LEU A 261 2.27 16.96 22.27
CA LEU A 261 2.10 17.37 20.88
C LEU A 261 3.12 18.45 20.45
N PRO A 262 3.78 18.28 19.28
CA PRO A 262 4.67 19.29 18.73
C PRO A 262 3.99 20.65 18.53
N SER A 263 4.67 21.74 18.92
CA SER A 263 4.15 23.10 18.73
C SER A 263 3.88 23.43 17.25
N ALA A 264 4.72 22.93 16.35
CA ALA A 264 4.53 23.05 14.90
C ALA A 264 3.26 22.35 14.41
N PHE A 265 2.91 21.20 15.00
CA PHE A 265 1.67 20.49 14.72
C PHE A 265 0.47 21.32 15.18
N LEU A 266 0.44 21.74 16.44
CA LEU A 266 -0.66 22.53 17.01
C LEU A 266 -0.90 23.82 16.22
N ARG A 267 0.18 24.51 15.85
CA ARG A 267 0.10 25.73 15.01
C ARG A 267 -0.52 25.44 13.65
N THR A 268 -0.11 24.35 13.00
CA THR A 268 -0.63 23.97 11.67
C THR A 268 -2.10 23.56 11.76
N LEU A 269 -2.47 22.74 12.74
CA LEU A 269 -3.85 22.34 13.00
C LEU A 269 -4.75 23.56 13.24
N ALA A 270 -4.31 24.51 14.07
CA ALA A 270 -5.06 25.74 14.34
C ALA A 270 -5.26 26.59 13.08
N LEU A 271 -4.21 26.81 12.28
CA LEU A 271 -4.28 27.58 11.05
C LEU A 271 -5.21 26.93 10.00
N GLU A 272 -5.10 25.62 9.80
CA GLU A 272 -5.95 24.87 8.87
C GLU A 272 -7.43 24.88 9.31
N SER A 273 -7.68 24.81 10.62
CA SER A 273 -9.03 24.88 11.20
C SER A 273 -9.66 26.27 11.02
N ILE A 274 -8.91 27.35 11.26
CA ILE A 274 -9.38 28.73 11.06
C ILE A 274 -9.69 29.00 9.59
N ARG A 275 -8.83 28.50 8.69
CA ARG A 275 -8.99 28.66 7.23
C ARG A 275 -10.12 27.81 6.65
N LYS A 276 -10.69 26.88 7.42
CA LYS A 276 -11.67 25.90 6.95
C LYS A 276 -11.18 25.15 5.71
N SER A 277 -9.91 24.73 5.75
CA SER A 277 -9.32 23.99 4.65
C SER A 277 -9.96 22.60 4.49
N GLU A 278 -9.84 22.04 3.30
CA GLU A 278 -10.31 20.67 2.99
C GLU A 278 -9.71 19.66 3.98
N GLY A 279 -10.53 18.76 4.49
CA GLY A 279 -10.11 17.68 5.39
C GLY A 279 -9.76 16.40 4.63
N LEU A 280 -9.53 15.33 5.39
CA LEU A 280 -9.10 14.04 4.86
C LEU A 280 -10.08 13.50 3.81
N LYS A 281 -11.38 13.49 4.12
CA LYS A 281 -12.42 12.96 3.22
C LYS A 281 -12.50 13.75 1.90
N GLU A 282 -12.47 15.08 1.97
CA GLU A 282 -12.51 15.94 0.79
C GLU A 282 -11.28 15.75 -0.08
N ARG A 283 -10.08 15.73 0.51
CA ARG A 283 -8.81 15.53 -0.22
C ARG A 283 -8.76 14.17 -0.91
N LEU A 284 -9.18 13.10 -0.22
CA LEU A 284 -9.17 11.74 -0.77
C LEU A 284 -10.19 11.52 -1.89
N SER A 285 -11.29 12.27 -1.92
CA SER A 285 -12.28 12.18 -3.02
C SER A 285 -11.78 12.74 -4.36
N LYS A 286 -10.62 13.40 -4.37
CA LYS A 286 -10.05 14.02 -5.57
C LYS A 286 -9.04 13.09 -6.21
N THR A 287 -8.94 13.14 -7.53
CA THR A 287 -7.94 12.38 -8.32
C THR A 287 -6.50 12.93 -8.20
N LYS A 288 -6.26 13.85 -7.26
CA LYS A 288 -4.98 14.49 -7.02
C LYS A 288 -4.22 13.75 -5.93
N CYS A 289 -2.90 13.60 -6.11
CA CYS A 289 -2.04 13.14 -5.04
C CYS A 289 -1.78 14.28 -4.04
N TRP A 290 -2.34 14.16 -2.83
CA TRP A 290 -2.28 15.21 -1.81
C TRP A 290 -1.12 15.05 -0.82
N TYR A 291 -0.79 13.81 -0.48
CA TYR A 291 0.17 13.53 0.59
C TYR A 291 1.53 13.07 0.06
N HIS A 292 1.67 12.75 -1.22
CA HIS A 292 2.96 12.36 -1.78
C HIS A 292 3.70 13.56 -2.34
N LYS A 293 5.03 13.57 -2.16
CA LYS A 293 5.90 14.63 -2.64
C LYS A 293 6.49 14.22 -3.99
N HIS A 294 5.95 14.81 -5.05
CA HIS A 294 6.49 14.67 -6.40
C HIS A 294 6.34 15.99 -7.17
N GLY A 295 7.23 16.22 -8.13
CA GLY A 295 7.18 17.40 -8.99
C GLY A 295 5.94 17.41 -9.89
N ASN A 296 5.62 18.58 -10.45
CA ASN A 296 4.57 18.71 -11.46
C ASN A 296 4.92 17.84 -12.68
N GLY A 297 4.04 16.91 -13.03
CA GLY A 297 4.23 15.99 -14.15
C GLY A 297 5.08 14.76 -13.83
N GLU A 298 5.63 14.64 -12.61
CA GLU A 298 6.28 13.40 -12.17
C GLU A 298 5.25 12.32 -11.84
N ALA A 299 5.58 11.08 -12.18
CA ALA A 299 4.76 9.93 -11.82
C ALA A 299 4.79 9.71 -10.30
N CYS A 300 3.62 9.51 -9.71
CA CYS A 300 3.51 9.18 -8.31
C CYS A 300 3.93 7.71 -8.08
N TYR A 301 4.91 7.47 -7.21
CA TYR A 301 5.36 6.12 -6.81
C TYR A 301 4.37 5.36 -5.89
N SER A 302 3.10 5.74 -5.87
CA SER A 302 2.09 5.06 -5.06
C SER A 302 1.91 3.63 -5.54
N THR A 303 2.15 2.67 -4.65
CA THR A 303 1.97 1.24 -4.94
C THR A 303 0.58 0.74 -4.54
N THR A 304 -0.22 1.62 -3.97
CA THR A 304 -1.45 1.30 -3.24
C THR A 304 -2.68 1.13 -4.12
N PRO A 305 -2.81 1.79 -5.28
CA PRO A 305 -3.81 1.44 -6.28
C PRO A 305 -3.73 -0.03 -6.75
N ALA A 306 -2.58 -0.69 -6.57
CA ALA A 306 -2.38 -2.10 -6.92
C ALA A 306 -2.77 -3.09 -5.79
N LEU A 307 -3.12 -2.61 -4.58
CA LEU A 307 -3.53 -3.47 -3.48
C LEU A 307 -5.02 -3.83 -3.57
N PRO A 308 -5.40 -5.13 -3.48
CA PRO A 308 -6.79 -5.56 -3.51
C PRO A 308 -7.63 -4.85 -2.43
N GLY A 309 -8.82 -4.35 -2.81
CA GLY A 309 -9.72 -3.63 -1.88
C GLY A 309 -9.32 -2.18 -1.59
N VAL A 310 -8.05 -1.80 -1.79
CA VAL A 310 -7.59 -0.43 -1.50
C VAL A 310 -7.95 0.56 -2.60
N ALA A 311 -8.10 0.14 -3.85
CA ALA A 311 -8.62 1.01 -4.91
C ALA A 311 -10.05 1.52 -4.64
N ALA A 312 -10.86 0.76 -3.90
CA ALA A 312 -12.18 1.19 -3.42
C ALA A 312 -12.10 2.07 -2.17
N LEU A 313 -11.01 1.98 -1.41
CA LEU A 313 -10.72 2.89 -0.30
C LEU A 313 -10.04 4.19 -0.79
N LEU A 314 -9.44 4.15 -1.98
CA LEU A 314 -8.85 5.23 -2.80
C LEU A 314 -9.84 6.22 -3.41
N ARG A 315 -11.12 5.87 -3.50
CA ARG A 315 -12.15 6.55 -4.30
C ARG A 315 -13.36 6.96 -3.47
#